data_AF-A0A7X9C9K8-F1
#
_entry.id   AF-A0A7X9C9K8-F1
#
_cell.length_a   1.000
_cell.length_b   1.000
_cell.length_c   1.000
_cell.angle_alpha   90.00
_cell.angle_beta   90.00
_cell.angle_gamma   90.00
#
_symmetry.space_group_name_H-M   'P 1'
#
loop_
_entity.id
_entity.type
_entity.pdbx_description
1 polymer ?
#
loop_
_entity_poly.entity_id
_entity_poly.type
_entity_poly.pdbx_seq_one_letter_code
_entity_poly.pdbx_strand_id
1 'polypeptide(L)' 'MYSLILLNGGIGSRTGANQPKQLLKLRGIPILVYALVTADRVEQISQIVVNYPPQWREQIEEVLAAYAISTPVT' A
#
# COMPACT_ATOMS: atom_id res chain seq x y z
N MET A 1 8.27 -17.87 -9.15
CA MET A 1 7.72 -16.93 -8.15
C MET A 1 8.42 -15.60 -8.29
N TYR A 2 7.72 -14.51 -8.03
CA TYR A 2 8.17 -13.14 -8.23
C TYR A 2 7.89 -12.30 -6.99
N SER A 3 8.72 -11.28 -6.78
CA SER A 3 8.43 -10.20 -5.83
C SER A 3 7.84 -9.01 -6.58
N LEU A 4 6.80 -8.40 -6.02
CA LEU A 4 6.22 -7.15 -6.54
C LEU A 4 6.71 -5.99 -5.70
N ILE A 5 7.17 -4.91 -6.33
CA ILE A 5 7.46 -3.65 -5.63
C ILE A 5 6.34 -2.65 -5.93
N LEU A 6 5.61 -2.26 -4.88
CA LEU A 6 4.60 -1.21 -4.93
C LEU A 6 5.19 0.12 -4.45
N LEU A 7 5.46 1.01 -5.41
CA LEU A 7 6.09 2.29 -5.12
C LEU A 7 5.12 3.28 -4.44
N ASN A 8 5.30 3.48 -3.13
CA ASN A 8 4.38 4.20 -2.25
C ASN A 8 5.02 5.44 -1.56
N GLY A 9 6.22 5.85 -1.99
CA GLY A 9 7.03 6.88 -1.34
C GLY A 9 6.65 8.36 -1.60
N GLY A 10 5.64 8.64 -2.43
CA GLY A 10 5.28 10.03 -2.76
C GLY A 10 4.54 10.74 -1.62
N ILE A 11 4.96 11.95 -1.25
CA ILE A 11 4.36 12.73 -0.15
C ILE A 11 3.07 13.49 -0.51
N GLY A 12 2.57 13.38 -1.75
CA GLY A 12 1.33 14.04 -2.15
C GLY A 12 1.42 15.57 -2.40
N SER A 13 2.63 16.11 -2.59
CA SER A 13 2.86 17.56 -2.75
C SER A 13 2.08 18.23 -3.90
N ARG A 14 1.74 17.49 -4.96
CA ARG A 14 0.93 17.97 -6.09
C ARG A 14 -0.57 17.77 -5.90
N THR A 15 -0.97 16.92 -4.95
CA THR A 15 -2.37 16.57 -4.68
C THR A 15 -3.00 17.44 -3.59
N GLY A 16 -2.26 18.41 -3.03
CA GLY A 16 -2.74 19.30 -1.96
C GLY A 16 -3.00 18.59 -0.62
N ALA A 17 -2.82 17.28 -0.58
CA ALA A 17 -2.92 16.46 0.62
C ALA A 17 -1.58 16.50 1.35
N ASN A 18 -1.59 16.86 2.63
CA ASN A 18 -0.43 16.77 3.53
C ASN A 18 -0.08 15.31 3.89
N GLN A 19 -0.37 14.36 2.99
CA GLN A 19 -0.15 12.93 3.16
C GLN A 19 0.07 12.21 1.81
N PRO A 20 0.74 11.04 1.80
CA PRO A 20 0.84 10.19 0.64
C PRO A 20 -0.52 9.93 0.03
N LYS A 21 -0.65 10.17 -1.27
CA LYS A 21 -1.91 9.98 -2.00
C LYS A 21 -2.49 8.57 -1.83
N GLN A 22 -1.64 7.61 -1.52
CA GLN A 22 -1.96 6.19 -1.44
C GLN A 22 -2.75 5.84 -0.16
N LEU A 23 -2.67 6.71 0.85
CA LEU A 23 -3.50 6.67 2.05
C LEU A 23 -4.83 7.41 1.89
N LEU A 24 -4.99 8.22 0.83
CA LEU A 24 -6.28 8.84 0.53
C LEU A 24 -7.32 7.77 0.25
N LYS A 25 -8.53 8.02 0.74
CA LYS A 25 -9.66 7.12 0.57
C LYS A 25 -10.39 7.44 -0.73
N LEU A 26 -10.40 6.48 -1.66
CA LEU A 26 -11.31 6.47 -2.80
C LEU A 26 -12.52 5.62 -2.41
N ARG A 27 -13.72 6.21 -2.40
CA ARG A 27 -14.96 5.53 -1.97
C ARG A 27 -14.83 4.86 -0.59
N GLY A 28 -14.15 5.52 0.34
CA GLY A 28 -13.93 5.03 1.70
C GLY A 28 -12.76 4.06 1.89
N ILE A 29 -12.15 3.58 0.80
CA ILE A 29 -11.05 2.60 0.83
C ILE A 29 -9.72 3.29 0.48
N PRO A 30 -8.64 3.12 1.26
CA PRO A 30 -7.33 3.67 0.90
C PRO A 30 -6.89 3.20 -0.49
N ILE A 31 -6.36 4.10 -1.31
CA ILE A 31 -5.95 3.79 -2.69
C ILE A 31 -4.95 2.62 -2.75
N LEU A 32 -4.03 2.53 -1.79
CA LEU A 32 -3.06 1.43 -1.67
C LEU A 32 -3.72 0.04 -1.65
N VAL A 33 -4.88 -0.09 -0.98
CA VAL A 33 -5.57 -1.37 -0.81
C VAL A 33 -6.00 -1.97 -2.14
N TYR A 34 -6.41 -1.15 -3.10
CA TYR A 34 -6.80 -1.65 -4.42
C TYR A 34 -5.66 -2.40 -5.10
N ALA A 35 -4.43 -1.90 -4.97
CA ALA A 35 -3.25 -2.57 -5.50
C ALA A 35 -2.90 -3.84 -4.71
N LEU A 36 -2.95 -3.78 -3.37
CA LEU A 36 -2.65 -4.92 -2.50
C LEU A 36 -3.60 -6.10 -2.75
N VAL A 37 -4.92 -5.87 -2.76
CA VAL A 37 -5.93 -6.91 -2.99
C VAL A 37 -5.81 -7.51 -4.39
N THR A 38 -5.41 -6.70 -5.38
CA THR A 38 -5.17 -7.21 -6.73
C THR A 38 -3.92 -8.09 -6.78
N ALA A 39 -2.83 -7.65 -6.15
CA ALA A 39 -1.58 -8.41 -6.09
C ALA A 39 -1.72 -9.72 -5.31
N ASP A 40 -2.48 -9.71 -4.21
CA ASP A 40 -2.72 -10.87 -3.35
C ASP A 40 -3.42 -12.04 -4.07
N ARG A 41 -4.11 -11.76 -5.18
CA ARG A 41 -4.80 -12.76 -6.01
C ARG A 41 -3.90 -13.40 -7.06
N VAL A 42 -2.66 -12.94 -7.21
CA VAL A 42 -1.72 -13.44 -8.21
C VAL A 42 -0.81 -14.47 -7.55
N GLU A 43 -1.10 -15.76 -7.73
CA GLU A 43 -0.37 -16.87 -7.09
C GLU A 43 1.15 -16.86 -7.36
N GLN A 44 1.60 -16.24 -8.46
CA GLN A 44 3.02 -16.13 -8.78
C GLN A 44 3.76 -15.08 -7.94
N ILE A 45 3.05 -14.17 -7.27
CA ILE A 45 3.61 -13.15 -6.38
C ILE A 45 3.74 -13.73 -4.98
N SER A 46 4.98 -13.93 -4.53
CA SER A 46 5.27 -14.51 -3.22
C SER A 46 5.56 -13.46 -2.13
N GLN A 47 5.74 -12.21 -2.53
CA GLN A 47 6.06 -11.09 -1.64
C GLN A 47 5.67 -9.78 -2.30
N ILE A 48 5.17 -8.85 -1.49
CA ILE A 48 4.93 -7.46 -1.88
C ILE A 48 5.87 -6.56 -1.05
N VAL A 49 6.63 -5.71 -1.72
CA VAL A 49 7.50 -4.71 -1.08
C VAL A 49 6.85 -3.35 -1.21
N VAL A 50 6.62 -2.65 -0.10
CA VAL A 50 5.98 -1.32 -0.09
C VAL A 50 6.93 -0.31 0.53
N ASN A 51 7.37 0.69 -0.24
CA ASN A 51 8.22 1.76 0.30
C ASN A 51 7.37 2.97 0.73
N TYR A 52 7.63 3.54 1.90
CA TYR A 52 6.94 4.73 2.38
C TYR A 52 7.90 5.62 3.18
N PRO A 53 7.64 6.93 3.30
CA PRO A 53 8.44 7.78 4.17
C PRO A 53 8.29 7.32 5.63
N PRO A 54 9.34 7.37 6.46
CA PRO A 54 9.30 6.81 7.82
C PRO A 54 8.15 7.32 8.69
N GLN A 55 7.78 8.60 8.53
CA GLN A 55 6.68 9.21 9.29
C GLN A 55 5.27 8.64 8.97
N TRP A 56 5.15 7.79 7.95
CA TRP A 56 3.88 7.15 7.56
C TRP A 56 3.81 5.66 7.90
N ARG A 57 4.80 5.14 8.63
CA ARG A 57 4.90 3.72 8.98
C ARG A 57 3.64 3.20 9.67
N GLU A 58 3.21 3.88 10.73
CA GLU A 58 2.08 3.46 11.55
C GLU A 58 0.78 3.37 10.73
N GLN A 59 0.47 4.41 9.93
CA GLN A 59 -0.73 4.42 9.09
C GLN A 59 -0.69 3.34 8.01
N ILE A 60 0.49 3.03 7.47
CA ILE A 60 0.63 1.93 6.51
C ILE A 60 0.38 0.58 7.20
N GLU A 61 0.96 0.36 8.38
CA GLU A 61 0.76 -0.88 9.14
C GLU A 61 -0.70 -1.07 9.55
N GLU A 62 -1.40 0.00 9.95
CA GLU A 62 -2.85 -0.03 10.22
C GLU A 62 -3.65 -0.45 8.98
N VAL A 63 -3.31 0.09 7.81
CA VAL A 63 -3.96 -0.30 6.55
C VAL A 63 -3.67 -1.77 6.22
N LEU A 64 -2.44 -2.24 6.39
CA LEU A 64 -2.10 -3.65 6.11
C LEU A 64 -2.86 -4.61 7.05
N ALA A 65 -2.95 -4.28 8.33
CA ALA A 65 -3.67 -5.06 9.32
C ALA A 65 -5.18 -5.13 9.05
N ALA A 66 -5.77 -4.05 8.52
CA ALA A 66 -7.21 -3.95 8.32
C ALA A 66 -7.77 -4.77 7.13
N TYR A 67 -6.93 -5.17 6.16
CA TYR A 67 -7.41 -5.74 4.88
C TYR A 67 -6.99 -7.20 4.64
N ALA A 68 -6.46 -7.90 5.64
CA ALA A 68 -6.21 -9.35 5.63
C ALA A 68 -5.49 -9.87 4.36
N ILE A 69 -4.42 -9.17 3.96
CA ILE A 69 -3.58 -9.57 2.83
C ILE A 69 -2.81 -10.84 3.21
N SER A 70 -2.93 -11.90 2.41
CA SER A 70 -2.30 -13.20 2.69
C SER A 70 -0.83 -13.22 2.26
N THR A 71 -0.52 -12.52 1.17
CA THR A 71 0.82 -12.38 0.63
C THR A 71 1.67 -11.52 1.58
N PRO A 72 2.85 -11.98 2.02
CA PRO A 72 3.71 -11.19 2.91
C PRO A 72 4.02 -9.81 2.34
N VAL A 73 3.82 -8.78 3.15
CA VAL A 73 4.12 -7.38 2.81
C VAL A 73 5.30 -6.90 3.66
N THR A 74 6.33 -6.35 3.02
CA THR A 74 7.55 -5.85 3.67
C THR A 74 7.83 -4.39 3.36
#